data_AF-A0A2G5THL2-F1
#
_entry.id   AF-A0A2G5THL2-F1
#
_cell.length_a   1.000
_cell.length_b   1.000
_cell.length_c   1.000
_cell.angle_alpha   90.00
_cell.angle_beta   90.00
_cell.angle_gamma   90.00
#
_symmetry.space_group_name_H-M   'P 1'
#
loop_
_entity.id
_entity.type
_entity.pdbx_description
1 polymer ?
#
loop_
_entity_poly.entity_id
_entity_poly.type
_entity_poly.pdbx_seq_one_letter_code
_entity_poly.pdbx_strand_id
1 'polypeptide(L)'
;MAFVQYSTTTVVALNRMTIILNAEYFEKRWRRYSTVVMSIILVGPLVVTYDVFLNEAFYKYNFSANSYYLQSESSSFALFSKLFIFMCVCSPITFIANIVTFVKFHLLPFKPRNLEVQFCFVSLVSSIVQISGTLLTLAMRNATPGTDLFKFTNLALPFVSDALSLIQPYALLLFSEPVRKRVLFIICGGNCCTCLIPQSVSRVAAASVS
;
A
#
# COMPACT_ATOMS: atom_id res chain seq x y z
N MET A 1 1.66 -9.96 -6.08
CA MET A 1 1.76 -8.92 -5.02
C MET A 1 0.70 -7.83 -5.16
N ALA A 2 0.51 -7.23 -6.34
CA ALA A 2 -0.43 -6.13 -6.55
C ALA A 2 -1.88 -6.39 -6.07
N PHE A 3 -2.46 -7.58 -6.29
CA PHE A 3 -3.79 -7.93 -5.77
C PHE A 3 -3.92 -7.73 -4.25
N VAL A 4 -2.96 -8.26 -3.48
CA VAL A 4 -2.96 -8.17 -2.01
C VAL A 4 -2.80 -6.72 -1.58
N GLN A 5 -1.84 -5.99 -2.16
CA GLN A 5 -1.57 -4.60 -1.80
C GLN A 5 -2.75 -3.67 -2.09
N TYR A 6 -3.39 -3.79 -3.26
CA TYR A 6 -4.55 -2.98 -3.62
C TYR A 6 -5.76 -3.31 -2.74
N SER A 7 -5.99 -4.60 -2.47
CA SER A 7 -7.06 -5.02 -1.57
C SER A 7 -6.88 -4.49 -0.15
N THR A 8 -5.69 -4.69 0.43
CA THR A 8 -5.36 -4.24 1.78
C THR A 8 -5.48 -2.73 1.90
N THR A 9 -4.93 -1.97 0.93
CA THR A 9 -5.03 -0.50 0.93
C THR A 9 -6.48 -0.04 0.87
N THR A 10 -7.31 -0.67 0.02
CA THR A 10 -8.74 -0.36 -0.10
C THR A 10 -9.49 -0.67 1.20
N VAL A 11 -9.27 -1.84 1.78
CA VAL A 11 -9.93 -2.26 3.03
C VAL A 11 -9.50 -1.39 4.20
N VAL A 12 -8.23 -0.99 4.29
CA VAL A 12 -7.75 -0.06 5.32
C VAL A 12 -8.42 1.31 5.19
N ALA A 13 -8.57 1.83 3.97
CA ALA A 13 -9.27 3.09 3.72
C ALA A 13 -10.76 3.00 4.10
N LEU A 14 -11.44 1.91 3.72
CA LEU A 14 -12.84 1.67 4.09
C LEU A 14 -13.03 1.51 5.60
N ASN A 15 -12.16 0.75 6.26
CA ASN A 15 -12.18 0.57 7.71
C ASN A 15 -12.12 1.93 8.41
N ARG A 16 -11.21 2.81 8.00
CA ARG A 16 -11.10 4.16 8.57
C ARG A 16 -12.32 5.02 8.29
N MET A 17 -12.78 5.05 7.03
CA MET A 17 -13.96 5.81 6.66
C MET A 17 -15.16 5.41 7.53
N THR A 18 -15.42 4.11 7.68
CA THR A 18 -16.55 3.61 8.46
C THR A 18 -16.42 3.90 9.96
N ILE A 19 -15.22 3.79 10.55
CA ILE A 19 -14.98 4.17 11.96
C ILE A 19 -15.25 5.66 12.18
N ILE A 20 -14.80 6.53 11.27
CA ILE A 20 -15.02 7.99 11.37
C ILE A 20 -16.50 8.35 11.20
N LEU A 21 -17.25 7.58 10.39
CA LEU A 21 -18.68 7.78 10.21
C LEU A 21 -19.49 7.31 11.43
N ASN A 22 -19.16 6.15 12.01
CA ASN A 22 -19.83 5.63 13.21
C ASN A 22 -18.93 4.63 13.96
N ALA A 23 -18.18 5.15 14.93
CA ALA A 23 -17.20 4.36 15.69
C ALA A 23 -17.86 3.21 16.48
N GLU A 24 -18.97 3.48 17.19
CA GLU A 24 -19.59 2.50 18.09
C GLU A 24 -20.08 1.24 17.35
N TYR A 25 -20.70 1.43 16.18
CA TYR A 25 -21.21 0.32 15.39
C TYR A 25 -20.09 -0.42 14.64
N PHE A 26 -19.22 0.32 13.96
CA PHE A 26 -18.23 -0.28 13.06
C PHE A 26 -17.04 -0.87 13.79
N GLU A 27 -16.62 -0.35 14.94
CA GLU A 27 -15.46 -0.90 15.66
C GLU A 27 -15.68 -2.37 16.06
N LYS A 28 -16.86 -2.68 16.60
CA LYS A 28 -17.21 -4.06 17.01
C LYS A 28 -17.26 -5.01 15.81
N ARG A 29 -17.77 -4.53 14.67
CA ARG A 29 -17.89 -5.29 13.41
C ARG A 29 -16.51 -5.58 12.83
N TRP A 30 -15.67 -4.56 12.67
CA TRP A 30 -14.31 -4.71 12.13
C TRP A 30 -13.44 -5.58 13.01
N ARG A 31 -13.52 -5.46 14.33
CA ARG A 31 -12.74 -6.32 15.23
C ARG A 31 -13.05 -7.81 15.06
N ARG A 32 -14.31 -8.16 14.77
CA ARG A 32 -14.73 -9.56 14.56
C ARG A 32 -14.44 -10.07 13.15
N TYR A 33 -14.69 -9.26 12.12
CA TYR A 33 -14.59 -9.70 10.72
C TYR A 33 -13.25 -9.41 10.05
N SER A 34 -12.39 -8.57 10.62
CA SER A 34 -11.09 -8.19 10.03
C SER A 34 -10.24 -9.41 9.66
N THR A 35 -10.17 -10.42 10.54
CA THR A 35 -9.42 -11.66 10.25
C THR A 35 -9.95 -12.38 9.02
N VAL A 36 -11.27 -12.50 8.90
CA VAL A 36 -11.91 -13.16 7.75
C VAL A 36 -11.63 -12.39 6.46
N VAL A 37 -11.74 -11.06 6.49
CA VAL A 37 -11.44 -10.20 5.33
C VAL A 37 -9.97 -10.36 4.90
N MET A 38 -9.03 -10.37 5.85
CA MET A 38 -7.61 -10.55 5.54
C MET A 38 -7.30 -11.94 4.98
N SER A 39 -7.95 -13.00 5.47
CA SER A 39 -7.83 -14.34 4.91
C SER A 39 -8.31 -14.39 3.46
N ILE A 40 -9.43 -13.71 3.13
CA ILE A 40 -9.94 -13.63 1.75
C ILE A 40 -8.95 -12.88 0.85
N ILE A 41 -8.37 -11.78 1.33
CA ILE A 41 -7.36 -11.02 0.57
C ILE A 41 -6.13 -11.86 0.26
N LEU A 42 -5.72 -12.74 1.18
CA LEU A 42 -4.57 -13.62 1.00
C LEU A 42 -4.85 -14.75 0.00
N VAL A 43 -6.02 -15.38 0.08
CA VAL A 43 -6.37 -16.55 -0.73
C VAL A 43 -6.90 -16.17 -2.11
N GLY A 44 -7.63 -15.05 -2.22
CA GLY A 44 -8.25 -14.58 -3.47
C GLY A 44 -7.31 -14.53 -4.69
N PRO A 45 -6.07 -14.00 -4.56
CA PRO A 45 -5.11 -13.99 -5.65
C PRO A 45 -4.79 -15.38 -6.19
N LEU A 46 -4.75 -16.42 -5.35
CA LEU A 46 -4.45 -17.80 -5.77
C LEU A 46 -5.52 -18.34 -6.72
N VAL A 47 -6.80 -17.99 -6.48
CA VAL A 47 -7.91 -18.37 -7.34
C VAL A 47 -7.82 -17.65 -8.68
N VAL A 48 -7.37 -16.39 -8.72
CA VAL A 48 -7.27 -15.62 -9.97
C VAL A 48 -6.05 -16.04 -10.81
N THR A 49 -4.97 -16.46 -10.15
CA THR A 49 -3.72 -16.89 -10.79
C THR A 49 -3.59 -18.40 -10.95
N TYR A 50 -4.67 -19.18 -10.76
CA TYR A 50 -4.61 -20.64 -10.82
C TYR A 50 -4.06 -21.15 -12.16
N ASP A 51 -4.41 -20.47 -13.27
CA ASP A 51 -3.96 -20.79 -14.63
C ASP A 51 -2.41 -20.80 -14.73
N VAL A 52 -1.71 -20.00 -13.93
CA VAL A 52 -0.24 -19.95 -13.91
C VAL A 52 0.36 -21.23 -13.35
N PHE A 53 -0.32 -21.88 -12.39
CA PHE A 53 0.18 -23.10 -11.75
C PHE A 53 -0.01 -24.34 -12.62
N LEU A 54 -0.93 -24.30 -13.59
CA LEU A 54 -1.23 -25.42 -14.47
C LEU A 54 -0.37 -25.43 -15.75
N ASN A 55 0.18 -24.27 -16.13
CA ASN A 55 1.01 -24.15 -17.31
C ASN A 55 2.49 -24.17 -16.96
N GLU A 56 3.30 -24.86 -17.77
CA GLU A 56 4.74 -24.93 -17.56
C GLU A 56 5.39 -23.54 -17.79
N ALA A 57 6.42 -23.25 -17.00
CA ALA A 57 7.20 -22.02 -17.09
C ALA A 57 8.66 -22.36 -17.38
N PHE A 58 9.22 -21.75 -18.41
CA PHE A 58 10.59 -22.00 -18.86
C PHE A 58 11.42 -20.72 -18.81
N TYR A 59 12.71 -20.86 -18.49
CA TYR A 59 13.65 -19.75 -18.56
C TYR A 59 14.17 -19.60 -19.99
N LYS A 60 14.03 -18.41 -20.57
CA LYS A 60 14.69 -18.05 -21.83
C LYS A 60 15.77 -17.02 -21.58
N TYR A 61 16.91 -17.23 -22.23
CA TYR A 61 18.02 -16.29 -22.21
C TYR A 61 17.80 -15.21 -23.27
N ASN A 62 17.85 -13.94 -22.87
CA ASN A 62 17.83 -12.81 -23.78
C ASN A 62 19.25 -12.33 -24.04
N PHE A 63 19.76 -12.56 -25.25
CA PHE A 63 21.11 -12.15 -25.64
C PHE A 63 21.30 -10.62 -25.63
N SER A 64 20.26 -9.84 -25.94
CA SER A 64 20.35 -8.38 -25.99
C SER A 64 20.38 -7.71 -24.62
N ALA A 65 19.80 -8.34 -23.59
CA ALA A 65 19.76 -7.82 -22.23
C ALA A 65 20.70 -8.55 -21.27
N ASN A 66 21.43 -9.57 -21.76
CA ASN A 66 22.30 -10.45 -20.97
C ASN A 66 21.59 -10.96 -19.69
N SER A 67 20.31 -11.33 -19.82
CA SER A 67 19.45 -11.68 -18.70
C SER A 67 18.51 -12.84 -19.02
N TYR A 68 18.18 -13.62 -18.00
CA TYR A 68 17.18 -14.67 -18.09
C TYR A 68 15.80 -14.08 -17.77
N TYR A 69 14.81 -14.37 -18.59
CA TYR A 69 13.42 -14.05 -18.31
C TYR A 69 12.58 -15.33 -18.26
N LEU A 70 11.61 -15.36 -17.36
CA LEU A 70 10.67 -16.45 -17.23
C LEU A 70 9.56 -16.27 -18.27
N GLN A 71 9.38 -17.24 -19.15
CA GLN A 71 8.28 -17.28 -20.11
C GLN A 71 7.40 -18.49 -19.80
N SER A 72 6.11 -18.24 -19.52
CA SER A 72 5.09 -19.29 -19.40
C SER A 72 4.27 -19.34 -20.69
N GLU A 73 3.72 -20.51 -21.02
CA GLU A 73 2.74 -20.68 -22.10
C GLU A 73 1.42 -19.96 -21.81
N SER A 74 1.17 -19.62 -20.54
CA SER A 74 0.04 -18.81 -20.15
C SER A 74 0.15 -17.40 -20.74
N SER A 75 -0.97 -16.89 -21.28
CA SER A 75 -1.04 -15.53 -21.83
C SER A 75 -0.85 -14.49 -20.72
N SER A 76 0.39 -14.01 -20.53
CA SER A 76 0.73 -12.96 -19.56
C SER A 76 -0.19 -11.73 -19.69
N PHE A 77 -0.62 -11.42 -20.92
CA PHE A 77 -1.57 -10.36 -21.21
C PHE A 77 -2.95 -10.56 -20.53
N ALA A 78 -3.47 -11.78 -20.50
CA ALA A 78 -4.76 -12.06 -19.87
C ALA A 78 -4.70 -11.86 -18.34
N LEU A 79 -3.61 -12.31 -17.70
CA LEU A 79 -3.38 -12.12 -16.26
C LEU A 79 -3.22 -10.63 -15.92
N PHE A 80 -2.42 -9.90 -16.71
CA PHE A 80 -2.29 -8.45 -16.57
C PHE A 80 -3.64 -7.73 -16.79
N SER A 81 -4.47 -8.19 -17.72
CA SER A 81 -5.79 -7.60 -17.97
C SER A 81 -6.75 -7.84 -16.79
N LYS A 82 -6.76 -9.06 -16.21
CA LYS A 82 -7.54 -9.36 -15.00
C LYS A 82 -7.09 -8.47 -13.83
N LEU A 83 -5.78 -8.34 -13.64
CA LEU A 83 -5.19 -7.48 -12.60
C LEU A 83 -5.55 -6.01 -12.81
N PHE A 84 -5.47 -5.51 -14.05
CA PHE A 84 -5.77 -4.12 -14.37
C PHE A 84 -7.23 -3.77 -14.06
N ILE A 85 -8.19 -4.62 -14.45
CA ILE A 85 -9.61 -4.42 -14.11
C ILE A 85 -9.78 -4.33 -12.59
N PHE A 86 -9.13 -5.22 -11.84
CA PHE A 86 -9.17 -5.19 -10.38
C PHE A 86 -8.61 -3.89 -9.80
N MET A 87 -7.47 -3.39 -10.32
CA MET A 87 -6.88 -2.12 -9.89
C MET A 87 -7.81 -0.93 -10.17
N CYS A 88 -8.47 -0.92 -11.34
CA CYS A 88 -9.46 0.09 -11.71
C CYS A 88 -10.70 0.09 -10.80
N VAL A 89 -11.04 -1.02 -10.16
CA VAL A 89 -12.14 -1.07 -9.17
C VAL A 89 -11.66 -0.60 -7.80
N CYS A 90 -10.50 -1.08 -7.34
CA CYS A 90 -9.98 -0.72 -6.02
C CYS A 90 -9.58 0.75 -5.89
N SER A 91 -8.89 1.31 -6.89
CA SER A 91 -8.39 2.69 -6.84
C SER A 91 -9.48 3.75 -6.61
N PRO A 92 -10.62 3.77 -7.34
CA PRO A 92 -11.68 4.75 -7.08
C PRO A 92 -12.36 4.52 -5.74
N ILE A 93 -12.53 3.27 -5.28
CA ILE A 93 -13.08 2.99 -3.94
C ILE A 93 -12.20 3.61 -2.86
N THR A 94 -10.88 3.39 -2.93
CA THR A 94 -9.93 4.01 -2.00
C THR A 94 -9.99 5.53 -2.06
N PHE A 95 -10.02 6.10 -3.26
CA PHE A 95 -10.05 7.55 -3.46
C PHE A 95 -11.31 8.18 -2.85
N ILE A 96 -12.48 7.60 -3.13
CA ILE A 96 -13.76 8.04 -2.55
C ILE A 96 -13.74 7.92 -1.02
N ALA A 97 -13.27 6.78 -0.49
CA ALA A 97 -13.19 6.58 0.96
C ALA A 97 -12.28 7.61 1.64
N ASN A 98 -11.16 7.97 1.01
CA ASN A 98 -10.26 9.01 1.49
C ASN A 98 -10.89 10.41 1.42
N ILE A 99 -11.62 10.75 0.36
CA ILE A 99 -12.36 12.02 0.26
C ILE A 99 -13.41 12.13 1.38
N VAL A 100 -14.22 11.10 1.57
CA VAL A 100 -15.25 11.08 2.62
C VAL A 100 -14.62 11.26 4.01
N THR A 101 -13.51 10.56 4.25
CA THR A 101 -12.73 10.67 5.47
C THR A 101 -12.23 12.10 5.68
N PHE A 102 -11.66 12.72 4.65
CA PHE A 102 -11.15 14.09 4.71
C PHE A 102 -12.26 15.13 4.96
N VAL A 103 -13.37 15.03 4.23
CA VAL A 103 -14.52 15.94 4.39
C VAL A 103 -15.08 15.85 5.81
N LYS A 104 -15.28 14.63 6.32
CA LYS A 104 -15.79 14.43 7.69
C LYS A 104 -14.81 14.95 8.74
N PHE A 105 -13.53 14.77 8.51
CA PHE A 105 -12.49 15.29 9.39
C PHE A 105 -12.55 16.82 9.54
N HIS A 106 -12.81 17.55 8.46
CA HIS A 106 -13.00 19.01 8.48
C HIS A 106 -14.33 19.47 9.10
N LEU A 107 -15.35 18.61 9.09
CA LEU A 107 -16.68 18.90 9.64
C LEU A 107 -16.81 18.59 11.14
N LEU A 108 -15.84 17.86 11.73
CA LEU A 108 -15.91 17.50 13.14
C LEU A 108 -15.62 18.73 14.03
N PRO A 109 -16.52 19.08 14.96
CA PRO A 109 -16.34 20.24 15.84
C PRO A 109 -15.26 20.01 16.92
N PHE A 110 -14.83 18.77 17.13
CA PHE A 110 -13.82 18.39 18.11
C PHE A 110 -12.46 18.19 17.46
N LYS A 111 -11.39 18.61 18.14
CA LYS A 111 -10.02 18.40 17.67
C LYS A 111 -9.74 16.89 17.57
N PRO A 112 -9.52 16.36 16.37
CA PRO A 112 -9.25 14.94 16.18
C PRO A 112 -7.92 14.56 16.83
N ARG A 113 -7.79 13.30 17.21
CA ARG A 113 -6.57 12.83 17.88
C ARG A 113 -5.42 12.87 16.89
N ASN A 114 -4.23 13.29 17.32
CA ASN A 114 -3.04 13.38 16.44
C ASN A 114 -2.78 12.10 15.62
N LEU A 115 -3.08 10.92 16.21
CA LEU A 115 -2.96 9.63 15.53
C LEU A 115 -3.93 9.48 14.33
N GLU A 116 -5.15 10.00 14.43
CA GLU A 116 -6.13 9.95 13.33
C GLU A 116 -5.71 10.84 12.16
N VAL A 117 -5.17 12.03 12.45
CA VAL A 117 -4.60 12.95 11.45
C VAL A 117 -3.50 12.25 10.65
N GLN A 118 -2.57 11.63 11.38
CA GLN A 118 -1.43 10.98 10.78
C GLN A 118 -1.85 9.77 9.95
N PHE A 119 -2.79 8.97 10.46
CA PHE A 119 -3.35 7.88 9.70
C PHE A 119 -4.05 8.39 8.43
N CYS A 120 -4.83 9.48 8.49
CA CYS A 120 -5.42 10.10 7.30
C CYS A 120 -4.35 10.44 6.24
N PHE A 121 -3.25 11.07 6.64
CA PHE A 121 -2.14 11.41 5.73
C PHE A 121 -1.55 10.17 5.06
N VAL A 122 -1.34 9.09 5.82
CA VAL A 122 -0.84 7.81 5.30
C VAL A 122 -1.78 7.21 4.26
N SER A 123 -3.09 7.32 4.50
CA SER A 123 -4.12 6.84 3.57
C SER A 123 -4.08 7.63 2.25
N LEU A 124 -3.89 8.94 2.34
CA LEU A 124 -3.78 9.83 1.18
C LEU A 124 -2.52 9.50 0.37
N VAL A 125 -1.36 9.41 1.01
CA VAL A 125 -0.11 9.05 0.33
C VAL A 125 -0.24 7.67 -0.35
N SER A 126 -0.81 6.69 0.35
CA SER A 126 -1.03 5.35 -0.20
C SER A 126 -1.96 5.39 -1.43
N SER A 127 -2.99 6.24 -1.43
CA SER A 127 -3.88 6.40 -2.60
C SER A 127 -3.18 7.06 -3.80
N ILE A 128 -2.24 7.98 -3.57
CA ILE A 128 -1.44 8.57 -4.66
C ILE A 128 -0.57 7.49 -5.31
N VAL A 129 0.10 6.66 -4.51
CA VAL A 129 0.92 5.55 -5.02
C VAL A 129 0.04 4.50 -5.72
N GLN A 130 -1.19 4.26 -5.22
CA GLN A 130 -2.15 3.35 -5.85
C GLN A 130 -2.63 3.88 -7.22
N ILE A 131 -2.89 5.18 -7.33
CA ILE A 131 -3.25 5.81 -8.61
C ILE A 131 -2.07 5.75 -9.58
N SER A 132 -0.85 6.05 -9.12
CA SER A 132 0.34 6.01 -9.97
C SER A 132 0.63 4.60 -10.48
N GLY A 133 0.47 3.56 -9.65
CA GLY A 133 0.59 2.16 -10.08
C GLY A 133 -0.46 1.75 -11.10
N THR A 134 -1.70 2.23 -10.95
CA THR A 134 -2.78 1.98 -11.91
C THR A 134 -2.49 2.65 -13.26
N LEU A 135 -2.04 3.90 -13.23
CA LEU A 135 -1.67 4.65 -14.44
C LEU A 135 -0.47 4.02 -15.16
N LEU A 136 0.54 3.57 -14.41
CA LEU A 136 1.71 2.90 -14.98
C LEU A 136 1.34 1.57 -15.64
N THR A 137 0.42 0.82 -15.03
CA THR A 137 -0.09 -0.44 -15.58
C THR A 137 -0.93 -0.20 -16.84
N LEU A 138 -1.72 0.88 -16.88
CA LEU A 138 -2.43 1.32 -18.08
C LEU A 138 -1.46 1.70 -19.20
N ALA A 139 -0.42 2.47 -18.87
CA ALA A 139 0.61 2.88 -19.83
C ALA A 139 1.35 1.65 -20.40
N MET A 140 1.70 0.67 -19.56
CA MET A 140 2.31 -0.58 -20.01
C MET A 140 1.38 -1.37 -20.95
N ARG A 141 0.09 -1.44 -20.63
CA ARG A 141 -0.91 -2.16 -21.43
C ARG A 141 -1.11 -1.55 -22.82
N ASN A 142 -1.05 -0.22 -22.92
CA ASN A 142 -1.21 0.50 -24.18
C ASN A 142 0.11 0.66 -24.96
N ALA A 143 1.26 0.43 -24.32
CA ALA A 143 2.55 0.54 -24.97
C ALA A 143 2.78 -0.61 -25.94
N THR A 144 3.21 -0.30 -27.16
CA THR A 144 3.61 -1.31 -28.13
C THR A 144 4.96 -1.94 -27.73
N PRO A 145 5.13 -3.26 -27.89
CA PRO A 145 6.37 -3.95 -27.53
C PRO A 145 7.58 -3.32 -28.25
N GLY A 146 8.63 -2.99 -27.49
CA GLY A 146 9.88 -2.43 -28.02
C GLY A 146 10.00 -0.91 -27.99
N THR A 147 8.92 -0.17 -27.69
CA THR A 147 8.98 1.28 -27.46
C THR A 147 9.68 1.64 -26.15
N ASP A 148 10.20 2.87 -26.06
CA ASP A 148 10.82 3.38 -24.83
C ASP A 148 9.83 3.44 -23.67
N LEU A 149 8.55 3.70 -23.95
CA LEU A 149 7.47 3.65 -22.96
C LEU A 149 7.32 2.24 -22.37
N PHE A 150 7.39 1.19 -23.20
CA PHE A 150 7.32 -0.20 -22.75
C PHE A 150 8.54 -0.59 -21.88
N LYS A 151 9.74 -0.12 -22.23
CA LYS A 151 10.94 -0.35 -21.42
C LYS A 151 10.88 0.37 -20.08
N PHE A 152 10.49 1.64 -20.09
CA PHE A 152 10.36 2.47 -18.89
C PHE A 152 9.32 1.90 -17.92
N THR A 153 8.13 1.55 -18.41
CA THR A 153 7.05 1.00 -17.59
C THR A 153 7.43 -0.34 -16.95
N ASN A 154 8.06 -1.24 -17.69
CA ASN A 154 8.60 -2.50 -17.14
C ASN A 154 9.64 -2.28 -16.05
N LEU A 155 10.49 -1.27 -16.19
CA LEU A 155 11.49 -0.93 -15.20
C LEU A 155 10.88 -0.27 -13.96
N ALA A 156 9.86 0.58 -14.12
CA ALA A 156 9.24 1.35 -13.04
C ALA A 156 8.24 0.54 -12.19
N LEU A 157 7.58 -0.47 -12.77
CA LEU A 157 6.53 -1.26 -12.10
C LEU A 157 6.98 -1.92 -10.78
N PRO A 158 8.16 -2.57 -10.71
CA PRO A 158 8.67 -3.14 -9.46
C PRO A 158 8.81 -2.08 -8.37
N PHE A 159 9.37 -0.91 -8.69
CA PHE A 159 9.56 0.17 -7.71
C PHE A 159 8.23 0.70 -7.15
N VAL A 160 7.20 0.84 -7.97
CA VAL A 160 5.87 1.27 -7.50
C VAL A 160 5.22 0.20 -6.61
N SER A 161 5.37 -1.08 -6.97
CA SER A 161 4.92 -2.20 -6.13
C SER A 161 5.66 -2.24 -4.78
N ASP A 162 6.95 -1.95 -4.77
CA ASP A 162 7.73 -1.88 -3.53
C ASP A 162 7.32 -0.68 -2.68
N ALA A 163 7.12 0.48 -3.29
CA ALA A 163 6.59 1.67 -2.61
C ALA A 163 5.24 1.38 -1.93
N LEU A 164 4.32 0.67 -2.61
CA LEU A 164 3.04 0.26 -2.02
C LEU A 164 3.20 -0.69 -0.83
N SER A 165 4.20 -1.57 -0.85
CA SER A 165 4.47 -2.50 0.27
C SER A 165 5.05 -1.77 1.48
N LEU A 166 5.93 -0.80 1.23
CA LEU A 166 6.72 -0.15 2.27
C LEU A 166 5.97 1.03 2.89
N ILE A 167 5.08 1.70 2.17
CA ILE A 167 4.38 2.89 2.67
C ILE A 167 3.63 2.63 3.98
N GLN A 168 3.04 1.44 4.13
CA GLN A 168 2.21 1.06 5.30
C GLN A 168 3.03 0.85 6.59
N PRO A 169 4.10 0.04 6.62
CA PRO A 169 4.94 -0.12 7.81
C PRO A 169 5.74 1.16 8.16
N TYR A 170 6.31 1.86 7.17
CA TYR A 170 7.04 3.09 7.43
C TYR A 170 6.14 4.19 7.98
N ALA A 171 4.92 4.29 7.46
CA ALA A 171 3.90 5.16 8.00
C ALA A 171 3.59 4.87 9.49
N LEU A 172 3.37 3.60 9.84
CA LEU A 172 3.12 3.21 11.23
C LEU A 172 4.29 3.59 12.14
N LEU A 173 5.52 3.39 11.68
CA LEU A 173 6.72 3.69 12.44
C LEU A 173 6.97 5.19 12.59
N LEU A 174 6.72 5.99 11.56
CA LEU A 174 6.92 7.44 11.60
C LEU A 174 5.89 8.14 12.48
N PHE A 175 4.63 7.71 12.39
CA PHE A 175 3.53 8.44 12.99
C PHE A 175 3.06 7.88 14.35
N SER A 176 3.14 6.57 14.56
CA SER A 176 2.68 5.98 15.82
C SER A 176 3.79 5.92 16.84
N GLU A 177 3.88 6.94 17.69
CA GLU A 177 4.72 6.98 18.90
C GLU A 177 4.74 5.66 19.69
N PRO A 178 3.60 5.02 20.04
CA PRO A 178 3.63 3.77 20.80
C PRO A 178 4.26 2.62 20.01
N VAL A 179 4.00 2.52 18.70
CA VAL A 179 4.60 1.49 17.85
C VAL A 179 6.10 1.74 17.73
N ARG A 180 6.52 2.99 17.47
CA ARG A 180 7.93 3.35 17.37
C ARG A 180 8.71 3.01 18.63
N LYS A 181 8.15 3.32 19.81
CA LYS A 181 8.77 2.96 21.10
C LYS A 181 8.90 1.46 21.28
N ARG A 182 7.88 0.68 20.91
CA ARG A 182 7.92 -0.79 20.97
C ARG A 182 8.94 -1.38 20.00
N VAL A 183 9.00 -0.87 18.77
CA VAL A 183 9.97 -1.31 17.76
C VAL A 183 11.38 -0.97 18.19
N LEU A 184 11.65 0.25 18.68
CA LEU A 184 12.96 0.61 19.24
C LEU A 184 13.33 -0.28 20.43
N PHE A 185 12.39 -0.58 21.32
CA PHE A 185 12.63 -1.49 22.45
C PHE A 185 13.05 -2.89 21.98
N ILE A 186 12.40 -3.43 20.94
CA ILE A 186 12.75 -4.72 20.33
C ILE A 186 14.15 -4.64 19.69
N ILE A 187 14.43 -3.58 18.94
CA ILE A 187 15.71 -3.40 18.23
C ILE A 187 16.87 -3.20 19.22
N CYS A 188 16.68 -2.45 20.31
CA CYS A 188 17.70 -2.24 21.33
C CYS A 188 17.75 -3.35 22.40
N GLY A 189 17.01 -4.44 22.23
CA GLY A 189 17.05 -5.59 23.13
C GLY A 189 16.71 -5.28 24.59
N GLY A 190 15.84 -4.30 24.84
CA GLY A 190 15.49 -3.86 26.19
C GLY A 190 16.49 -2.92 26.88
N ASN A 191 17.61 -2.57 26.24
CA ASN A 191 18.51 -1.52 26.72
C ASN A 191 18.03 -0.12 26.28
N CYS A 192 18.34 0.88 27.11
CA CYS A 192 17.84 2.25 26.99
C CYS A 192 18.33 2.93 25.70
N CYS A 193 17.54 2.91 24.63
CA CYS A 193 17.87 3.60 23.37
C CYS A 193 17.92 5.14 23.49
N THR A 194 17.43 5.70 24.60
CA THR A 194 17.43 7.15 24.87
C THR A 194 18.84 7.75 24.95
N CYS A 195 19.88 6.90 24.99
CA CYS A 195 21.28 7.31 24.91
C CYS A 195 21.78 7.54 23.47
N LEU A 196 21.03 7.12 22.44
CA LEU A 196 21.45 7.17 21.02
C LEU A 196 20.76 8.26 20.20
N ILE A 197 19.85 9.05 20.78
CA ILE A 197 19.28 10.22 20.12
C ILE A 197 20.30 11.36 20.27
N PRO A 198 20.93 11.87 19.18
CA PRO A 198 21.77 13.04 19.30
C PRO A 198 20.90 14.22 19.75
N GLN A 199 21.30 14.90 20.82
CA GLN A 199 20.60 16.03 21.42
C GLN A 199 20.41 17.26 20.49
N SER A 200 20.88 17.21 19.24
CA SER A 200 20.81 18.33 18.29
C SER A 200 19.40 18.59 17.75
N VAL A 201 18.50 17.61 17.71
CA VAL A 201 17.13 17.80 17.16
C VAL A 201 16.14 18.31 18.21
N SER A 202 16.42 18.10 19.50
CA SER A 202 15.49 18.51 20.58
C SER A 202 15.53 20.01 20.90
N ARG A 203 16.59 20.75 20.50
CA ARG A 203 16.69 22.19 20.80
C ARG A 203 15.92 23.09 19.84
N VAL A 204 15.60 22.62 18.63
CA VAL A 204 14.87 23.45 17.66
C VAL A 204 13.39 23.59 18.04
N ALA A 205 12.78 22.57 18.66
CA ALA A 205 11.38 22.62 19.08
C ALA A 205 11.14 23.46 20.36
N ALA A 206 12.18 23.75 21.14
CA ALA A 206 12.08 24.57 22.35
C ALA A 206 12.33 26.06 22.10
N ALA A 207 12.87 26.44 20.94
CA ALA A 207 13.25 27.82 20.62
C ALA A 207 12.18 28.60 19.82
N SER A 208 11.03 27.99 19.50
CA SER A 208 9.92 28.69 18.81
C SER A 208 8.74 29.03 19.73
N VAL A 209 8.93 28.94 21.05
CA VAL A 209 7.99 29.42 22.07
C VAL A 209 8.76 30.29 23.06
N SER A 210 9.21 31.45 22.57
CA SER A 210 9.61 32.60 23.37
C SER A 210 9.43 33.85 22.52
#